data_AF-A0AAE1SDX1-F1
#
_entry.id   AF-A0AAE1SDX1-F1
#
_cell.length_a   1.000
_cell.length_b   1.000
_cell.length_c   1.000
_cell.angle_alpha   90.00
_cell.angle_beta   90.00
_cell.angle_gamma   90.00
#
_symmetry.space_group_name_H-M   'P 1'
#
loop_
_entity.id
_entity.type
_entity.pdbx_description
1 polymer ?
#
loop_
_entity_poly.entity_id
_entity_poly.type
_entity_poly.pdbx_seq_one_letter_code
_entity_poly.pdbx_strand_id
1 'polypeptide(L)'
;MPKNTHTQNSQQIWLRKSKPKKRAMLEIRLISLLRRNKDLGRNISSNLGRWGFTSTKISNEASFSILNQQRLLSSSSNFIRRTFVNYGLRSFHHLNHKGVHRTSFRKISTVATSAAENKEGLKFLVTAGPHARKMVGIWIFASAAWVFSMVVLGGVTRLTRSGLSMTDWKFTGSLPPLTDEDWLVEFEKYKQSPEYKRVNKGMSIEDFKFIFWMEYAHRMWGRALGIMFALPFSYFLRKGYITVRLGFQLSGLFALGAGQGLIGWWMVKSGLEEPASEYVEPRVSPYRLAAHLTSAFAIYCGLFWTALSVVMPEPPAESLACVRGAAKVKRLAIPVGILVGITAISGAFVAGNDAGRAFNTFPKMGDTWIPDDIFSMKPLIRNCFENTSTVQLDHRILATATLAAIGGLWLSTRKVDMHPAVRHLIGSTMGMASLQVTLGISTLLSYVPVSLGTAHQAGALSLLTFMILLNHTVRRPSPSLLKTLPSVAKMV
;
A
#
# COMPACT_ATOMS: atom_id res chain seq x y z
N MET A 1 32.38 10.53 56.81
CA MET A 1 33.33 11.26 57.68
C MET A 1 34.68 10.54 57.60
N PRO A 2 35.84 11.22 57.51
CA PRO A 2 36.12 12.63 57.14
C PRO A 2 36.97 12.77 55.84
N LYS A 3 36.67 13.79 55.00
CA LYS A 3 37.43 15.04 54.67
C LYS A 3 38.55 14.86 53.60
N ASN A 4 38.33 15.21 52.31
CA ASN A 4 38.50 16.52 51.63
C ASN A 4 39.87 17.19 51.89
N THR A 5 40.68 17.55 50.89
CA THR A 5 40.49 18.79 50.10
C THR A 5 41.49 18.98 48.92
N HIS A 6 40.94 19.52 47.81
CA HIS A 6 41.48 20.51 46.85
C HIS A 6 42.76 20.27 46.02
N THR A 7 42.65 20.37 44.69
CA THR A 7 42.66 21.63 43.92
C THR A 7 42.14 21.44 42.48
N GLN A 8 41.42 22.46 42.01
CA GLN A 8 40.90 22.65 40.66
C GLN A 8 41.84 23.54 39.84
N ASN A 9 41.75 23.37 38.51
CA ASN A 9 41.88 24.39 37.46
C ASN A 9 43.22 25.14 37.29
N SER A 10 43.81 24.93 36.10
CA SER A 10 44.28 26.05 35.29
C SER A 10 44.02 25.77 33.81
N GLN A 11 43.37 26.74 33.20
CA GLN A 11 42.90 26.76 31.83
C GLN A 11 44.05 26.80 30.82
N GLN A 12 43.71 26.41 29.59
CA GLN A 12 44.04 27.06 28.31
C GLN A 12 45.35 27.86 28.27
N ILE A 13 46.24 27.51 27.34
CA ILE A 13 46.83 28.45 26.38
C ILE A 13 47.71 27.69 25.35
N TRP A 14 47.60 28.12 24.09
CA TRP A 14 48.40 27.81 22.88
C TRP A 14 47.96 26.73 21.87
N LEU A 15 47.18 27.25 20.92
CA LEU A 15 46.85 26.79 19.57
C LEU A 15 48.07 26.66 18.61
N ARG A 16 47.81 25.95 17.49
CA ARG A 16 48.43 25.98 16.14
C ARG A 16 49.53 24.95 15.83
N LYS A 17 49.17 23.97 14.98
CA LYS A 17 49.91 23.48 13.78
C LYS A 17 49.05 22.39 13.07
N SER A 18 48.21 22.76 12.10
CA SER A 18 48.43 22.75 10.63
C SER A 18 48.45 21.36 9.94
N LYS A 19 47.32 20.99 9.30
CA LYS A 19 47.19 20.11 8.12
C LYS A 19 47.20 21.00 6.86
N PRO A 20 47.77 20.62 5.69
CA PRO A 20 47.05 19.74 4.74
C PRO A 20 47.91 18.89 3.77
N LYS A 21 47.62 17.59 3.63
CA LYS A 21 48.16 16.73 2.52
C LYS A 21 47.14 15.77 1.89
N LYS A 22 45.82 16.04 1.99
CA LYS A 22 44.78 15.12 1.45
C LYS A 22 43.84 15.71 0.37
N ARG A 23 44.04 16.95 -0.10
CA ARG A 23 43.23 17.53 -1.19
C ARG A 23 43.83 17.36 -2.60
N ALA A 24 45.12 17.07 -2.74
CA ALA A 24 45.77 16.95 -4.07
C ALA A 24 45.59 15.57 -4.76
N MET A 25 45.17 14.52 -4.04
CA MET A 25 45.01 13.17 -4.62
C MET A 25 43.64 12.89 -5.24
N LEU A 26 42.63 13.74 -5.01
CA LEU A 26 41.27 13.53 -5.49
C LEU A 26 41.02 14.13 -6.89
N GLU A 27 41.75 15.16 -7.29
CA GLU A 27 41.56 15.79 -8.61
C GLU A 27 42.24 15.03 -9.76
N ILE A 28 43.33 14.32 -9.50
CA ILE A 28 44.07 13.56 -10.53
C ILE A 28 43.30 12.30 -10.98
N ARG A 29 42.46 11.71 -10.11
CA ARG A 29 41.64 10.54 -10.46
C ARG A 29 40.41 10.88 -11.31
N LEU A 30 39.82 12.07 -11.14
CA LEU A 30 38.62 12.49 -11.88
C LEU A 30 38.92 12.79 -13.36
N ILE A 31 40.12 13.30 -13.66
CA ILE A 31 40.54 13.65 -15.02
C ILE A 31 40.91 12.41 -15.85
N SER A 32 41.39 11.32 -15.22
CA SER A 32 41.70 10.06 -15.91
C SER A 32 40.46 9.26 -16.36
N LEU A 33 39.34 9.39 -15.62
CA LEU A 33 38.09 8.69 -15.93
C LEU A 33 37.28 9.37 -17.03
N LEU A 34 37.43 10.68 -17.21
CA LEU A 34 36.77 11.45 -18.27
C LEU A 34 37.47 11.35 -19.63
N ARG A 35 38.71 10.84 -19.68
CA ARG A 35 39.45 10.59 -20.94
C ARG A 35 39.22 9.17 -21.50
N ARG A 36 38.69 8.23 -20.70
CA ARG A 36 38.44 6.82 -21.10
C ARG A 36 37.11 6.56 -21.81
N ASN A 37 36.26 7.59 -21.98
CA ASN A 37 34.90 7.44 -22.52
C ASN A 37 34.69 8.15 -23.87
N LYS A 38 35.77 8.42 -24.61
CA LYS A 38 35.74 9.00 -25.97
C LYS A 38 36.16 8.03 -27.09
N ASP A 39 36.58 6.80 -26.76
CA ASP A 39 37.11 5.83 -27.74
C ASP A 39 36.26 4.55 -27.92
N LEU A 40 35.02 4.50 -27.41
CA LEU A 40 34.06 3.42 -27.71
C LEU A 40 32.95 3.87 -28.67
N GLY A 41 33.30 4.75 -29.60
CA GLY A 41 32.43 5.32 -30.61
C GLY A 41 33.15 5.47 -31.95
N ARG A 42 33.62 4.35 -32.51
CA ARG A 42 33.94 4.14 -33.93
C ARG A 42 34.48 2.70 -34.10
N ASN A 43 34.05 2.01 -35.17
CA ASN A 43 34.28 0.58 -35.52
C ASN A 43 33.24 -0.35 -34.85
N ILE A 44 32.28 -0.99 -35.52
CA ILE A 44 32.22 -1.54 -36.88
C ILE A 44 30.77 -1.50 -37.39
N SER A 45 30.62 -0.89 -38.57
CA SER A 45 29.52 -1.13 -39.51
C SER A 45 29.84 -2.36 -40.38
N SER A 46 28.77 -3.02 -40.83
CA SER A 46 28.64 -3.86 -42.04
C SER A 46 28.55 -5.39 -41.87
N ASN A 47 27.37 -5.85 -42.30
CA ASN A 47 27.04 -7.01 -43.11
C ASN A 47 27.24 -8.46 -42.63
N LEU A 48 26.19 -9.23 -42.98
CA LEU A 48 26.02 -10.67 -43.19
C LEU A 48 25.04 -11.27 -42.17
N GLY A 49 23.88 -11.83 -42.52
CA GLY A 49 23.34 -12.25 -43.82
C GLY A 49 22.77 -13.66 -43.68
N ARG A 50 21.46 -13.83 -43.96
CA ARG A 50 20.72 -15.12 -44.04
C ARG A 50 20.74 -15.93 -42.72
N TRP A 51 19.77 -16.74 -42.31
CA TRP A 51 18.97 -17.81 -42.92
C TRP A 51 17.59 -17.78 -42.18
N GLY A 52 16.41 -18.06 -42.73
CA GLY A 52 16.05 -18.91 -43.86
C GLY A 52 15.77 -20.34 -43.40
N PHE A 53 14.72 -20.60 -42.62
CA PHE A 53 14.08 -21.93 -42.57
C PHE A 53 12.58 -21.84 -42.22
N THR A 54 11.79 -22.35 -43.17
CA THR A 54 10.37 -22.68 -43.10
C THR A 54 10.15 -23.96 -42.29
N SER A 55 9.06 -24.04 -41.53
CA SER A 55 8.44 -25.33 -41.23
C SER A 55 6.92 -25.20 -41.08
N THR A 56 6.28 -26.25 -41.53
CA THR A 56 4.93 -26.41 -42.05
C THR A 56 3.92 -26.75 -40.95
N LYS A 57 2.65 -26.45 -41.23
CA LYS A 57 1.44 -26.94 -40.55
C LYS A 57 1.39 -28.47 -40.49
N ILE A 58 0.67 -28.99 -39.49
CA ILE A 58 -0.26 -30.15 -39.44
C ILE A 58 -0.86 -30.11 -38.00
N SER A 59 -2.09 -29.62 -37.72
CA SER A 59 -3.43 -30.29 -37.75
C SER A 59 -3.40 -31.75 -37.28
N ASN A 60 -4.26 -32.33 -36.45
CA ASN A 60 -5.54 -31.96 -35.85
C ASN A 60 -5.84 -33.05 -34.78
N GLU A 61 -6.73 -32.70 -33.86
CA GLU A 61 -7.78 -33.53 -33.22
C GLU A 61 -7.51 -34.98 -32.77
N ALA A 62 -7.81 -35.25 -31.50
CA ALA A 62 -8.89 -36.19 -31.14
C ALA A 62 -9.27 -36.07 -29.66
N SER A 63 -10.53 -35.75 -29.45
CA SER A 63 -11.26 -35.81 -28.18
C SER A 63 -11.62 -37.25 -27.83
N PHE A 64 -11.59 -37.64 -26.57
CA PHE A 64 -12.55 -38.62 -26.02
C PHE A 64 -12.77 -38.40 -24.52
N SER A 65 -14.04 -38.27 -24.17
CA SER A 65 -14.59 -38.07 -22.83
C SER A 65 -15.14 -39.39 -22.29
N ILE A 66 -14.83 -39.75 -21.03
CA ILE A 66 -15.67 -40.65 -20.22
C ILE A 66 -15.71 -40.15 -18.75
N LEU A 67 -16.96 -39.95 -18.32
CA LEU A 67 -17.60 -39.78 -17.00
C LEU A 67 -16.76 -40.13 -15.74
N ASN A 68 -16.61 -39.26 -14.73
CA ASN A 68 -17.57 -38.75 -13.74
C ASN A 68 -17.78 -39.67 -12.51
N GLN A 69 -17.00 -39.47 -11.45
CA GLN A 69 -17.47 -39.50 -10.05
C GLN A 69 -16.33 -39.17 -9.05
N GLN A 70 -16.26 -37.92 -8.58
CA GLN A 70 -15.85 -37.57 -7.22
C GLN A 70 -16.17 -36.09 -7.00
N ARG A 71 -17.47 -35.82 -6.90
CA ARG A 71 -18.04 -34.57 -6.44
C ARG A 71 -18.31 -34.77 -4.96
N LEU A 72 -17.58 -34.07 -4.07
CA LEU A 72 -18.07 -33.62 -2.75
C LEU A 72 -17.06 -32.82 -1.88
N LEU A 73 -15.91 -32.33 -2.38
CA LEU A 73 -15.01 -31.45 -1.59
C LEU A 73 -14.41 -30.24 -2.35
N SER A 74 -15.10 -29.66 -3.34
CA SER A 74 -14.54 -28.55 -4.15
C SER A 74 -15.46 -27.34 -4.34
N SER A 75 -16.47 -27.13 -3.49
CA SER A 75 -17.45 -26.05 -3.71
C SER A 75 -17.10 -24.69 -3.08
N SER A 76 -16.02 -24.54 -2.32
CA SER A 76 -15.71 -23.27 -1.63
C SER A 76 -14.60 -22.44 -2.30
N SER A 77 -13.79 -23.04 -3.17
CA SER A 77 -12.63 -22.37 -3.80
C SER A 77 -12.93 -21.67 -5.13
N ASN A 78 -14.08 -21.98 -5.76
CA ASN A 78 -14.44 -21.44 -7.08
C ASN A 78 -15.35 -20.19 -7.04
N PHE A 79 -15.93 -19.86 -5.88
CA PHE A 79 -16.75 -18.65 -5.73
C PHE A 79 -15.87 -17.39 -5.57
N ILE A 80 -14.80 -17.47 -4.78
CA ILE A 80 -13.89 -16.33 -4.55
C ILE A 80 -13.04 -16.02 -5.80
N ARG A 81 -12.69 -17.04 -6.60
CA ARG A 81 -11.91 -16.87 -7.84
C ARG A 81 -12.72 -16.27 -9.00
N ARG A 82 -14.05 -16.43 -9.01
CA ARG A 82 -14.93 -15.87 -10.05
C ARG A 82 -15.34 -14.42 -9.79
N THR A 83 -15.41 -13.97 -8.54
CA THR A 83 -15.88 -12.61 -8.22
C THR A 83 -14.81 -11.55 -8.45
N PHE A 84 -13.52 -11.84 -8.20
CA PHE A 84 -12.43 -10.87 -8.34
C PHE A 84 -11.88 -10.70 -9.77
N VAL A 85 -12.07 -11.68 -10.66
CA VAL A 85 -11.50 -11.62 -12.03
C VAL A 85 -12.54 -11.26 -13.10
N ASN A 86 -13.83 -11.60 -12.92
CA ASN A 86 -14.82 -11.42 -13.98
C ASN A 86 -15.57 -10.07 -13.98
N TYR A 87 -15.66 -9.37 -12.85
CA TYR A 87 -16.42 -8.10 -12.81
C TYR A 87 -15.60 -6.84 -13.15
N GLY A 88 -14.26 -6.93 -13.17
CA GLY A 88 -13.39 -5.79 -13.51
C GLY A 88 -13.00 -5.66 -14.98
N LEU A 89 -13.06 -6.73 -15.77
CA LEU A 89 -12.51 -6.74 -17.15
C LEU A 89 -13.53 -6.93 -18.28
N ARG A 90 -14.75 -7.42 -18.01
CA ARG A 90 -15.72 -7.72 -19.09
C ARG A 90 -16.59 -6.54 -19.53
N SER A 91 -16.60 -5.43 -18.79
CA SER A 91 -17.44 -4.26 -19.15
C SER A 91 -16.79 -3.28 -20.13
N PHE A 92 -15.58 -3.55 -20.65
CA PHE A 92 -14.84 -2.59 -21.49
C PHE A 92 -14.35 -3.15 -22.84
N HIS A 93 -14.87 -4.29 -23.29
CA HIS A 93 -14.41 -4.92 -24.53
C HIS A 93 -15.42 -4.96 -25.68
N HIS A 94 -16.57 -4.28 -25.56
CA HIS A 94 -17.61 -4.30 -26.59
C HIS A 94 -18.06 -2.90 -27.06
N LEU A 95 -17.11 -2.06 -27.45
CA LEU A 95 -17.37 -0.86 -28.25
C LEU A 95 -16.25 -0.69 -29.28
N ASN A 96 -16.25 -1.56 -30.31
CA ASN A 96 -15.61 -1.20 -31.57
C ASN A 96 -16.32 -1.88 -32.75
N HIS A 97 -16.67 -1.05 -33.74
CA HIS A 97 -17.27 -1.33 -35.05
C HIS A 97 -18.71 -1.84 -35.15
N LYS A 98 -19.59 -0.98 -35.72
CA LYS A 98 -20.20 -1.16 -37.05
C LYS A 98 -20.89 0.14 -37.49
N GLY A 99 -20.53 0.62 -38.68
CA GLY A 99 -21.05 1.85 -39.29
C GLY A 99 -20.26 2.17 -40.55
N VAL A 100 -20.55 1.42 -41.61
CA VAL A 100 -20.00 1.58 -42.96
C VAL A 100 -20.60 2.84 -43.58
N HIS A 101 -19.76 3.79 -43.98
CA HIS A 101 -20.08 4.71 -45.08
C HIS A 101 -18.87 4.81 -46.00
N ARG A 102 -19.03 4.27 -47.21
CA ARG A 102 -18.15 4.50 -48.36
C ARG A 102 -18.33 5.97 -48.78
N THR A 103 -17.25 6.73 -48.87
CA THR A 103 -17.18 7.85 -49.82
C THR A 103 -15.82 7.90 -50.52
N SER A 104 -15.96 8.05 -51.83
CA SER A 104 -15.02 8.15 -52.94
C SER A 104 -13.68 8.86 -52.68
N PHE A 105 -12.62 8.31 -53.27
CA PHE A 105 -11.32 8.95 -53.43
C PHE A 105 -11.43 10.18 -54.34
N ARG A 106 -10.96 11.34 -53.88
CA ARG A 106 -10.49 12.41 -54.76
C ARG A 106 -9.20 13.02 -54.18
N LYS A 107 -8.11 12.88 -54.92
CA LYS A 107 -6.82 13.55 -54.69
C LYS A 107 -6.99 15.06 -54.89
N ILE A 108 -6.59 15.87 -53.91
CA ILE A 108 -6.08 17.23 -54.12
C ILE A 108 -4.93 17.46 -53.14
N SER A 109 -3.81 17.95 -53.69
CA SER A 109 -2.54 18.18 -53.02
C SER A 109 -2.50 19.52 -52.27
N THR A 110 -1.66 19.55 -51.24
CA THR A 110 -0.86 20.69 -50.73
C THR A 110 -1.57 21.99 -50.31
N VAL A 111 -1.72 22.17 -48.99
CA VAL A 111 -1.32 23.41 -48.31
C VAL A 111 -0.64 23.01 -47.01
N ALA A 112 0.66 23.31 -46.91
CA ALA A 112 1.39 23.29 -45.66
C ALA A 112 0.94 24.51 -44.85
N THR A 113 -0.04 24.33 -43.97
CA THR A 113 -0.34 25.32 -42.94
C THR A 113 0.40 24.90 -41.70
N SER A 114 1.49 25.60 -41.41
CA SER A 114 2.13 25.64 -40.10
C SER A 114 1.14 26.23 -39.08
N ALA A 115 0.17 25.43 -38.65
CA ALA A 115 -0.63 25.72 -37.49
C ALA A 115 0.18 25.29 -36.27
N ALA A 116 0.66 26.27 -35.52
CA ALA A 116 1.06 26.06 -34.13
C ALA A 116 -0.19 25.56 -33.37
N GLU A 117 -0.42 24.25 -33.37
CA GLU A 117 -1.47 23.62 -32.58
C GLU A 117 -1.18 23.90 -31.10
N ASN A 118 -2.14 24.58 -30.47
CA ASN A 118 -2.22 24.81 -29.04
C ASN A 118 -1.98 23.48 -28.29
N LYS A 119 -0.83 23.36 -27.62
CA LYS A 119 -0.44 22.18 -26.81
C LYS A 119 -1.23 22.14 -25.49
N GLU A 120 -2.55 21.98 -25.57
CA GLU A 120 -3.42 21.63 -24.43
C GLU A 120 -3.91 20.17 -24.50
N GLY A 121 -3.10 19.27 -25.07
CA GLY A 121 -3.37 17.83 -25.03
C GLY A 121 -3.20 17.24 -23.63
N LEU A 122 -3.96 16.19 -23.33
CA LEU A 122 -3.81 15.38 -22.12
C LEU A 122 -2.35 14.90 -21.95
N LYS A 123 -1.67 15.37 -20.90
CA LYS A 123 -0.28 14.99 -20.60
C LYS A 123 -0.25 13.60 -19.97
N PHE A 124 -0.06 12.56 -20.79
CA PHE A 124 0.12 11.19 -20.31
C PHE A 124 1.38 11.04 -19.45
N LEU A 125 1.30 10.20 -18.41
CA LEU A 125 2.43 9.90 -17.52
C LEU A 125 3.43 8.89 -18.12
N VAL A 126 3.02 8.18 -19.17
CA VAL A 126 3.80 7.17 -19.91
C VAL A 126 3.85 7.60 -21.37
N THR A 127 5.06 7.65 -21.94
CA THR A 127 5.34 8.24 -23.27
C THR A 127 5.45 7.18 -24.37
N ALA A 128 5.81 5.94 -24.04
CA ALA A 128 6.09 4.86 -24.99
C ALA A 128 4.84 4.13 -25.55
N GLY A 129 3.70 4.82 -25.64
CA GLY A 129 2.46 4.29 -26.24
C GLY A 129 1.58 3.41 -25.33
N PRO A 130 0.47 2.85 -25.86
CA PRO A 130 -0.54 2.13 -25.08
C PRO A 130 -0.04 0.83 -24.45
N HIS A 131 0.85 0.09 -25.13
CA HIS A 131 1.40 -1.16 -24.59
C HIS A 131 2.26 -0.91 -23.34
N ALA A 132 3.19 0.06 -23.41
CA ALA A 132 4.00 0.46 -22.27
C ALA A 132 3.13 0.96 -21.10
N ARG A 133 2.05 1.70 -21.40
CA ARG A 133 1.10 2.17 -20.37
C ARG A 133 0.44 1.01 -19.63
N LYS A 134 0.02 -0.03 -20.36
CA LYS A 134 -0.55 -1.25 -19.77
C LYS A 134 0.48 -1.97 -18.89
N MET A 135 1.72 -2.14 -19.37
CA MET A 135 2.79 -2.78 -18.59
C MET A 135 3.09 -2.03 -17.30
N VAL A 136 3.30 -0.71 -17.38
CA VAL A 136 3.58 0.15 -16.22
C VAL A 136 2.39 0.14 -15.24
N GLY A 137 1.16 0.25 -15.75
CA GLY A 137 -0.05 0.19 -14.93
C GLY A 137 -0.19 -1.12 -14.16
N ILE A 138 -0.01 -2.28 -14.84
CA ILE A 138 -0.07 -3.61 -14.21
C ILE A 138 1.00 -3.73 -13.13
N TRP A 139 2.23 -3.28 -13.40
CA TRP A 139 3.33 -3.34 -12.44
C TRP A 139 3.04 -2.50 -11.18
N ILE A 140 2.53 -1.29 -11.32
CA ILE A 140 2.22 -0.44 -10.15
C ILE A 140 1.03 -1.02 -9.37
N PHE A 141 -0.01 -1.55 -10.05
CA PHE A 141 -1.10 -2.25 -9.37
C PHE A 141 -0.63 -3.52 -8.67
N ALA A 142 0.26 -4.31 -9.27
CA ALA A 142 0.86 -5.47 -8.64
C ALA A 142 1.66 -5.06 -7.39
N SER A 143 2.36 -3.93 -7.44
CA SER A 143 3.05 -3.36 -6.28
C SER A 143 2.08 -2.94 -5.17
N ALA A 144 0.97 -2.28 -5.51
CA ALA A 144 -0.07 -1.94 -4.53
C ALA A 144 -0.70 -3.19 -3.91
N ALA A 145 -1.01 -4.22 -4.72
CA ALA A 145 -1.53 -5.49 -4.23
C ALA A 145 -0.54 -6.22 -3.31
N TRP A 146 0.76 -6.12 -3.61
CA TRP A 146 1.80 -6.66 -2.74
C TRP A 146 1.86 -5.92 -1.40
N VAL A 147 1.77 -4.59 -1.39
CA VAL A 147 1.67 -3.80 -0.15
C VAL A 147 0.41 -4.17 0.64
N PHE A 148 -0.72 -4.39 -0.04
CA PHE A 148 -1.94 -4.88 0.61
C PHE A 148 -1.69 -6.23 1.31
N SER A 149 -1.04 -7.18 0.62
CA SER A 149 -0.69 -8.48 1.22
C SER A 149 0.28 -8.35 2.40
N MET A 150 1.22 -7.40 2.34
CA MET A 150 2.13 -7.08 3.45
C MET A 150 1.36 -6.57 4.67
N VAL A 151 0.37 -5.71 4.47
CA VAL A 151 -0.49 -5.21 5.56
C VAL A 151 -1.24 -6.39 6.20
N VAL A 152 -1.81 -7.30 5.41
CA VAL A 152 -2.50 -8.50 5.93
C VAL A 152 -1.55 -9.37 6.75
N LEU A 153 -0.38 -9.71 6.19
CA LEU A 153 0.64 -10.53 6.85
C LEU A 153 1.18 -9.88 8.13
N GLY A 154 1.34 -8.56 8.13
CA GLY A 154 1.73 -7.79 9.31
C GLY A 154 0.65 -7.82 10.39
N GLY A 155 -0.63 -7.77 10.00
CA GLY A 155 -1.77 -7.98 10.90
C GLY A 155 -1.72 -9.33 11.60
N VAL A 156 -1.50 -10.42 10.84
CA VAL A 156 -1.33 -11.77 11.42
C VAL A 156 -0.14 -11.80 12.37
N THR A 157 1.01 -11.26 11.97
CA THR A 157 2.24 -11.20 12.78
C THR A 157 2.01 -10.47 14.10
N ARG A 158 1.25 -9.37 14.11
CA ARG A 158 0.90 -8.63 15.33
C ARG A 158 -0.10 -9.38 16.21
N LEU A 159 -1.15 -9.98 15.62
CA LEU A 159 -2.21 -10.65 16.37
C LEU A 159 -1.77 -11.99 16.96
N THR A 160 -0.78 -12.64 16.35
CA THR A 160 -0.11 -13.84 16.88
C THR A 160 1.04 -13.53 17.84
N ARG A 161 1.31 -12.24 18.14
CA ARG A 161 2.46 -11.78 18.93
C ARG A 161 3.80 -12.32 18.40
N SER A 162 3.91 -12.45 17.09
CA SER A 162 5.12 -12.98 16.45
C SER A 162 6.21 -11.94 16.21
N GLY A 163 5.88 -10.65 16.27
CA GLY A 163 6.74 -9.56 15.80
C GLY A 163 8.01 -9.26 16.61
N LEU A 164 8.31 -10.05 17.64
CA LEU A 164 9.50 -9.94 18.50
C LEU A 164 10.28 -11.26 18.62
N SER A 165 9.91 -12.27 17.83
CA SER A 165 10.53 -13.60 17.82
C SER A 165 11.96 -13.60 17.26
N MET A 166 12.28 -12.70 16.34
CA MET A 166 13.62 -12.53 15.76
C MET A 166 14.39 -11.40 16.45
N THR A 167 15.17 -11.76 17.48
CA THR A 167 15.93 -10.82 18.33
C THR A 167 17.13 -10.20 17.61
N ASP A 168 17.76 -10.94 16.68
CA ASP A 168 18.86 -10.44 15.87
C ASP A 168 18.37 -9.70 14.61
N TRP A 169 19.00 -8.56 14.32
CA TRP A 169 18.73 -7.81 13.10
C TRP A 169 19.92 -7.83 12.15
N LYS A 170 19.68 -8.31 10.92
CA LYS A 170 20.63 -8.24 9.80
C LYS A 170 20.00 -7.49 8.64
N PHE A 171 20.70 -6.48 8.13
CA PHE A 171 20.22 -5.61 7.05
C PHE A 171 19.84 -6.40 5.79
N THR A 172 20.76 -7.25 5.32
CA THR A 172 20.58 -8.09 4.12
C THR A 172 19.55 -9.21 4.31
N GLY A 173 19.10 -9.47 5.54
CA GLY A 173 18.40 -10.70 5.90
C GLY A 173 19.37 -11.87 6.12
N SER A 174 18.84 -12.96 6.65
CA SER A 174 19.52 -14.24 6.82
C SER A 174 18.64 -15.35 6.26
N LEU A 175 19.25 -16.48 5.93
CA LEU A 175 18.51 -17.72 5.77
C LEU A 175 17.82 -18.07 7.10
N PRO A 176 16.63 -18.69 7.06
CA PRO A 176 16.02 -19.21 8.27
C PRO A 176 16.89 -20.37 8.81
N PRO A 177 16.78 -20.71 10.11
CA PRO A 177 17.45 -21.90 10.64
C PRO A 177 17.10 -23.15 9.82
N LEU A 178 18.12 -23.91 9.42
CA LEU A 178 17.95 -25.07 8.53
C LEU A 178 18.13 -26.41 9.25
N THR A 179 18.91 -26.43 10.33
CA THR A 179 19.11 -27.63 11.18
C THR A 179 18.45 -27.45 12.54
N ASP A 180 18.26 -28.54 13.27
CA ASP A 180 17.69 -28.49 14.62
C ASP A 180 18.62 -27.76 15.60
N GLU A 181 19.94 -27.85 15.40
CA GLU A 181 20.93 -27.08 16.18
C GLU A 181 20.78 -25.58 15.96
N ASP A 182 20.60 -25.13 14.71
CA ASP A 182 20.35 -23.71 14.41
C ASP A 182 19.08 -23.21 15.09
N TRP A 183 18.02 -24.04 15.08
CA TRP A 183 16.75 -23.71 15.74
C TRP A 183 16.91 -23.59 17.26
N LEU A 184 17.69 -24.47 17.88
CA LEU A 184 18.00 -24.40 19.30
C LEU A 184 18.76 -23.13 19.64
N VAL A 185 19.74 -22.73 18.83
CA VAL A 185 20.49 -21.48 19.03
C VAL A 185 19.58 -20.25 18.98
N GLU A 186 18.71 -20.14 17.98
CA GLU A 186 17.76 -19.02 17.89
C GLU A 186 16.74 -19.05 19.03
N PHE A 187 16.28 -20.24 19.43
CA PHE A 187 15.35 -20.39 20.54
C PHE A 187 15.99 -19.97 21.88
N GLU A 188 17.25 -20.33 22.12
CA GLU A 188 17.98 -19.89 23.32
C GLU A 188 18.16 -18.37 23.36
N LYS A 189 18.39 -17.71 22.21
CA LYS A 189 18.39 -16.24 22.16
C LYS A 189 17.00 -15.68 22.50
N TYR A 190 15.94 -16.28 21.96
CA TYR A 190 14.58 -15.83 22.24
C TYR A 190 14.20 -16.02 23.72
N LYS A 191 14.66 -17.10 24.39
CA LYS A 191 14.47 -17.31 25.84
C LYS A 191 15.03 -16.19 26.71
N GLN A 192 16.05 -15.48 26.22
CA GLN A 192 16.64 -14.34 26.92
C GLN A 192 15.81 -13.06 26.79
N SER A 193 14.89 -13.00 25.82
CA SER A 193 14.06 -11.83 25.58
C SER A 193 13.05 -11.57 26.71
N PRO A 194 12.61 -10.32 26.91
CA PRO A 194 11.55 -10.01 27.85
C PRO A 194 10.23 -10.72 27.50
N GLU A 195 9.90 -10.88 26.22
CA GLU A 195 8.66 -11.50 25.76
C GLU A 195 8.58 -12.99 26.17
N TYR A 196 9.66 -13.75 26.00
CA TYR A 196 9.70 -15.13 26.51
C TYR A 196 9.54 -15.18 28.03
N LYS A 197 10.30 -14.35 28.76
CA LYS A 197 10.31 -14.38 30.23
C LYS A 197 8.96 -14.04 30.86
N ARG A 198 8.17 -13.15 30.23
CA ARG A 198 6.94 -12.61 30.82
C ARG A 198 5.65 -13.13 30.18
N VAL A 199 5.66 -13.40 28.87
CA VAL A 199 4.44 -13.76 28.11
C VAL A 199 4.47 -15.22 27.69
N ASN A 200 5.60 -15.68 27.15
CA ASN A 200 5.72 -17.00 26.52
C ASN A 200 6.54 -17.99 27.35
N LYS A 201 6.48 -17.88 28.68
CA LYS A 201 7.28 -18.70 29.60
C LYS A 201 6.87 -20.17 29.48
N GLY A 202 7.84 -21.05 29.22
CA GLY A 202 7.58 -22.48 29.04
C GLY A 202 7.09 -22.86 27.63
N MET A 203 7.11 -21.93 26.67
CA MET A 203 6.81 -22.20 25.26
C MET A 203 7.70 -23.32 24.70
N SER A 204 7.13 -24.18 23.86
CA SER A 204 7.85 -25.25 23.16
C SER A 204 8.67 -24.70 21.98
N ILE A 205 9.60 -25.49 21.45
CA ILE A 205 10.36 -25.08 20.26
C ILE A 205 9.46 -25.06 19.01
N GLU A 206 8.43 -25.89 18.97
CA GLU A 206 7.44 -25.95 17.89
C GLU A 206 6.61 -24.65 17.82
N ASP A 207 6.15 -24.16 18.98
CA ASP A 207 5.43 -22.90 19.09
C ASP A 207 6.34 -21.71 18.73
N PHE A 208 7.62 -21.77 19.13
CA PHE A 208 8.63 -20.78 18.72
C PHE A 208 8.83 -20.77 17.20
N LYS A 209 8.94 -21.94 16.55
CA LYS A 209 9.06 -22.06 15.10
C LYS A 209 7.88 -21.37 14.39
N PHE A 210 6.65 -21.51 14.91
CA PHE A 210 5.48 -20.84 14.34
C PHE A 210 5.61 -19.30 14.35
N ILE A 211 5.91 -18.71 15.52
CA ILE A 211 6.05 -17.25 15.62
C ILE A 211 7.24 -16.73 14.81
N PHE A 212 8.35 -17.47 14.79
CA PHE A 212 9.52 -17.15 13.99
C PHE A 212 9.19 -17.11 12.49
N TRP A 213 8.48 -18.12 11.98
CA TRP A 213 8.12 -18.19 10.57
C TRP A 213 7.20 -17.04 10.14
N MET A 214 6.27 -16.64 11.00
CA MET A 214 5.39 -15.50 10.74
C MET A 214 6.19 -14.20 10.58
N GLU A 215 7.10 -13.92 11.52
CA GLU A 215 7.94 -12.73 11.45
C GLU A 215 8.93 -12.78 10.29
N TYR A 216 9.58 -13.92 10.09
CA TYR A 216 10.50 -14.15 8.97
C TYR A 216 9.81 -13.92 7.63
N ALA A 217 8.62 -14.50 7.44
CA ALA A 217 7.82 -14.33 6.23
C ALA A 217 7.49 -12.85 6.00
N HIS A 218 7.02 -12.13 7.02
CA HIS A 218 6.72 -10.71 6.91
C HIS A 218 7.95 -9.89 6.49
N ARG A 219 9.10 -10.15 7.14
CA ARG A 219 10.38 -9.47 6.87
C ARG A 219 10.91 -9.77 5.46
N MET A 220 10.84 -11.02 4.99
CA MET A 220 11.31 -11.41 3.65
C MET A 220 10.36 -10.92 2.56
N TRP A 221 9.05 -10.93 2.80
CA TRP A 221 8.04 -10.46 1.86
C TRP A 221 8.20 -8.96 1.56
N GLY A 222 8.60 -8.17 2.56
CA GLY A 222 8.95 -6.75 2.39
C GLY A 222 10.22 -6.53 1.57
N ARG A 223 11.25 -7.37 1.74
CA ARG A 223 12.47 -7.31 0.92
C ARG A 223 12.20 -7.68 -0.54
N ALA A 224 11.42 -8.75 -0.76
CA ALA A 224 11.00 -9.19 -2.08
C ALA A 224 10.21 -8.08 -2.82
N LEU A 225 9.33 -7.35 -2.12
CA LEU A 225 8.65 -6.17 -2.65
C LEU A 225 9.65 -5.11 -3.14
N GLY A 226 10.69 -4.82 -2.35
CA GLY A 226 11.73 -3.86 -2.74
C GLY A 226 12.39 -4.22 -4.08
N ILE A 227 12.73 -5.49 -4.28
CA ILE A 227 13.31 -6.00 -5.53
C ILE A 227 12.29 -5.94 -6.68
N MET A 228 11.07 -6.43 -6.43
CA MET A 228 9.97 -6.45 -7.41
C MET A 228 9.59 -5.04 -7.87
N PHE A 229 9.74 -4.03 -7.01
CA PHE A 229 9.56 -2.63 -7.40
C PHE A 229 10.80 -2.06 -8.13
N ALA A 230 12.00 -2.25 -7.57
CA ALA A 230 13.21 -1.60 -8.08
C ALA A 230 13.62 -2.07 -9.49
N LEU A 231 13.47 -3.36 -9.81
CA LEU A 231 13.91 -3.90 -11.11
C LEU A 231 13.07 -3.35 -12.27
N PRO A 232 11.72 -3.44 -12.28
CA PRO A 232 10.92 -2.87 -13.36
C PRO A 232 11.01 -1.35 -13.38
N PHE A 233 11.10 -0.68 -12.22
CA PHE A 233 11.29 0.76 -12.16
C PHE A 233 12.55 1.20 -12.91
N SER A 234 13.69 0.55 -12.62
CA SER A 234 14.97 0.84 -13.27
C SER A 234 14.92 0.55 -14.78
N TYR A 235 14.25 -0.55 -15.17
CA TYR A 235 14.04 -0.89 -16.57
C TYR A 235 13.22 0.19 -17.31
N PHE A 236 12.08 0.61 -16.77
CA PHE A 236 11.21 1.61 -17.39
C PHE A 236 11.86 3.00 -17.46
N LEU A 237 12.66 3.35 -16.46
CA LEU A 237 13.44 4.59 -16.46
C LEU A 237 14.51 4.56 -17.56
N ARG A 238 15.29 3.49 -17.67
CA ARG A 238 16.32 3.32 -18.70
C ARG A 238 15.74 3.30 -20.12
N LYS A 239 14.56 2.70 -20.30
CA LYS A 239 13.85 2.67 -21.58
C LYS A 239 13.12 3.97 -21.93
N GLY A 240 13.06 4.95 -21.00
CA GLY A 240 12.33 6.20 -21.22
C GLY A 240 10.82 6.00 -21.37
N TYR A 241 10.26 4.94 -20.79
CA TYR A 241 8.82 4.65 -20.88
C TYR A 241 8.00 5.61 -20.00
N ILE A 242 8.56 6.06 -18.89
CA ILE A 242 7.91 6.93 -17.92
C ILE A 242 8.38 8.38 -18.06
N THR A 243 7.47 9.32 -17.83
CA THR A 243 7.81 10.74 -17.76
C THR A 243 8.68 11.05 -16.53
N VAL A 244 9.46 12.14 -16.58
CA VAL A 244 10.24 12.63 -15.43
C VAL A 244 9.36 12.84 -14.20
N ARG A 245 8.13 13.36 -14.38
CA ARG A 245 7.15 13.53 -13.31
C ARG A 245 6.80 12.20 -12.64
N LEU A 246 6.45 11.18 -13.42
CA LEU A 246 6.14 9.84 -12.89
C LEU A 246 7.38 9.21 -12.25
N GLY A 247 8.56 9.42 -12.83
CA GLY A 247 9.85 9.00 -12.26
C GLY A 247 10.06 9.54 -10.84
N PHE A 248 9.93 10.86 -10.63
CA PHE A 248 10.06 11.46 -9.30
C PHE A 248 9.02 10.94 -8.30
N GLN A 249 7.77 10.77 -8.74
CA GLN A 249 6.71 10.22 -7.89
C GLN A 249 7.03 8.78 -7.44
N LEU A 250 7.45 7.91 -8.36
CA LEU A 250 7.82 6.53 -8.05
C LEU A 250 9.09 6.44 -7.22
N SER A 251 10.09 7.31 -7.45
CA SER A 251 11.27 7.42 -6.59
C SER A 251 10.91 7.81 -5.16
N GLY A 252 9.98 8.75 -4.98
CA GLY A 252 9.49 9.13 -3.65
C GLY A 252 8.79 7.97 -2.94
N LEU A 253 7.92 7.24 -3.65
CA LEU A 253 7.27 6.04 -3.10
C LEU A 253 8.27 4.93 -2.77
N PHE A 254 9.30 4.74 -3.60
CA PHE A 254 10.37 3.79 -3.33
C PHE A 254 11.16 4.17 -2.07
N ALA A 255 11.50 5.45 -1.91
CA ALA A 255 12.18 5.96 -0.72
C ALA A 255 11.34 5.76 0.55
N LEU A 256 10.03 6.04 0.49
CA LEU A 256 9.10 5.75 1.59
C LEU A 256 9.02 4.25 1.90
N GLY A 257 9.00 3.41 0.86
CA GLY A 257 9.05 1.96 0.97
C GLY A 257 10.33 1.45 1.63
N ALA A 258 11.50 1.95 1.23
CA ALA A 258 12.75 1.65 1.90
C ALA A 258 12.75 2.12 3.37
N GLY A 259 12.16 3.30 3.62
CA GLY A 259 11.91 3.83 4.97
C GLY A 259 11.02 2.94 5.84
N GLN A 260 10.13 2.11 5.26
CA GLN A 260 9.34 1.14 6.03
C GLN A 260 10.22 0.16 6.80
N GLY A 261 11.34 -0.27 6.21
CA GLY A 261 12.28 -1.16 6.89
C GLY A 261 12.89 -0.51 8.14
N LEU A 262 13.17 0.80 8.08
CA LEU A 262 13.68 1.57 9.21
C LEU A 262 12.63 1.75 10.30
N ILE A 263 11.39 2.08 9.92
CA ILE A 263 10.27 2.20 10.88
C ILE A 263 9.97 0.84 11.52
N GLY A 264 9.99 -0.25 10.75
CA GLY A 264 9.80 -1.61 11.25
C GLY A 264 10.90 -2.03 12.22
N TRP A 265 12.17 -1.75 11.91
CA TRP A 265 13.28 -1.96 12.85
C TRP A 265 13.11 -1.15 14.14
N TRP A 266 12.74 0.13 14.03
CA TRP A 266 12.48 1.00 15.19
C TRP A 266 11.32 0.47 16.06
N MET A 267 10.29 -0.10 15.44
CA MET A 267 9.17 -0.75 16.11
C MET A 267 9.62 -2.01 16.86
N VAL A 268 10.37 -2.92 16.23
CA VAL A 268 10.87 -4.14 16.88
C VAL A 268 11.81 -3.80 18.03
N LYS A 269 12.74 -2.86 17.82
CA LYS A 269 13.70 -2.45 18.83
C LYS A 269 13.02 -2.01 20.14
N SER A 270 11.90 -1.27 20.09
CA SER A 270 11.15 -0.95 21.33
C SER A 270 10.65 -2.15 22.09
N GLY A 271 10.21 -3.20 21.38
CA GLY A 271 9.55 -4.33 22.03
C GLY A 271 10.54 -5.24 22.75
N LEU A 272 11.82 -5.16 22.40
CA LEU A 272 12.91 -5.92 23.04
C LEU A 272 13.55 -5.19 24.23
N GLU A 273 13.25 -3.90 24.43
CA GLU A 273 13.71 -3.14 25.59
C GLU A 273 12.94 -3.59 26.85
N GLU A 274 13.62 -3.63 28.00
CA GLU A 274 12.96 -4.03 29.25
C GLU A 274 11.86 -3.02 29.62
N PRO A 275 10.62 -3.47 29.91
CA PRO A 275 9.55 -2.57 30.30
C PRO A 275 9.85 -1.86 31.63
N ALA A 276 9.36 -0.62 31.74
CA ALA A 276 9.60 0.26 32.89
C ALA A 276 9.11 -0.30 34.25
N SER A 277 8.21 -1.28 34.24
CA SER A 277 7.82 -2.02 35.44
C SER A 277 7.64 -3.51 35.13
N GLU A 278 7.67 -4.32 36.18
CA GLU A 278 7.52 -5.77 36.11
C GLU A 278 6.11 -6.19 35.62
N TYR A 279 5.09 -5.39 35.94
CA TYR A 279 3.69 -5.67 35.62
C TYR A 279 3.29 -5.32 34.18
N VAL A 280 4.18 -4.72 33.39
CA VAL A 280 3.89 -4.35 32.00
C VAL A 280 4.39 -5.44 31.05
N GLU A 281 3.47 -5.95 30.22
CA GLU A 281 3.82 -6.88 29.14
C GLU A 281 4.74 -6.19 28.12
N PRO A 282 5.88 -6.81 27.73
CA PRO A 282 6.71 -6.33 26.65
C PRO A 282 5.90 -6.30 25.35
N ARG A 283 5.76 -5.12 24.77
CA ARG A 283 5.03 -4.91 23.53
C ARG A 283 5.59 -3.75 22.76
N VAL A 284 5.41 -3.79 21.45
CA VAL A 284 5.72 -2.66 20.57
C VAL A 284 4.84 -1.46 20.95
N SER A 285 5.46 -0.28 21.01
CA SER A 285 4.75 0.95 21.34
C SER A 285 3.57 1.20 20.38
N PRO A 286 2.36 1.54 20.88
CA PRO A 286 1.21 1.84 20.03
C PRO A 286 1.50 2.93 19.00
N TYR A 287 2.30 3.94 19.36
CA TYR A 287 2.71 5.01 18.46
C TYR A 287 3.57 4.51 17.31
N ARG A 288 4.50 3.58 17.57
CA ARG A 288 5.39 3.04 16.54
C ARG A 288 4.63 2.11 15.60
N LEU A 289 3.72 1.30 16.14
CA LEU A 289 2.80 0.49 15.36
C LEU A 289 1.90 1.35 14.46
N ALA A 290 1.30 2.40 15.03
CA ALA A 290 0.47 3.34 14.27
C ALA A 290 1.28 4.06 13.18
N ALA A 291 2.50 4.51 13.48
CA ALA A 291 3.39 5.14 12.49
C ALA A 291 3.73 4.17 11.34
N HIS A 292 4.04 2.90 11.66
CA HIS A 292 4.34 1.88 10.66
C HIS A 292 3.13 1.57 9.77
N LEU A 293 1.96 1.33 10.37
CA LEU A 293 0.74 1.05 9.60
C LEU A 293 0.31 2.25 8.75
N THR A 294 0.34 3.46 9.31
CA THR A 294 -0.04 4.69 8.62
C THR A 294 0.83 4.94 7.39
N SER A 295 2.14 4.74 7.53
CA SER A 295 3.07 4.93 6.43
C SER A 295 2.94 3.83 5.36
N ALA A 296 2.66 2.58 5.73
CA ALA A 296 2.28 1.53 4.79
C ALA A 296 0.99 1.87 4.01
N PHE A 297 -0.02 2.42 4.69
CA PHE A 297 -1.26 2.88 4.07
C PHE A 297 -1.00 4.05 3.10
N ALA A 298 -0.16 5.02 3.49
CA ALA A 298 0.21 6.13 2.62
C ALA A 298 0.91 5.66 1.33
N ILE A 299 1.83 4.68 1.43
CA ILE A 299 2.49 4.07 0.27
C ILE A 299 1.47 3.35 -0.61
N TYR A 300 0.57 2.55 -0.02
CA TYR A 300 -0.51 1.89 -0.76
C TYR A 300 -1.37 2.91 -1.52
N CYS A 301 -1.83 3.96 -0.84
CA CYS A 301 -2.64 5.02 -1.43
C CYS A 301 -1.92 5.69 -2.60
N GLY A 302 -0.63 6.00 -2.43
CA GLY A 302 0.20 6.61 -3.47
C GLY A 302 0.39 5.71 -4.68
N LEU A 303 0.70 4.43 -4.47
CA LEU A 303 0.83 3.43 -5.55
C LEU A 303 -0.50 3.25 -6.30
N PHE A 304 -1.59 3.03 -5.57
CA PHE A 304 -2.90 2.79 -6.15
C PHE A 304 -3.38 4.00 -6.94
N TRP A 305 -3.28 5.21 -6.38
CA TRP A 305 -3.61 6.45 -7.10
C TRP A 305 -2.76 6.66 -8.35
N THR A 306 -1.47 6.36 -8.27
CA THR A 306 -0.55 6.47 -9.42
C THR A 306 -0.93 5.47 -10.52
N ALA A 307 -1.22 4.22 -10.15
CA ALA A 307 -1.68 3.19 -11.08
C ALA A 307 -2.98 3.60 -11.78
N LEU A 308 -3.97 4.10 -11.01
CA LEU A 308 -5.21 4.63 -11.56
C LEU A 308 -4.94 5.80 -12.52
N SER A 309 -3.99 6.68 -12.21
CA SER A 309 -3.65 7.83 -13.07
C SER A 309 -2.95 7.42 -14.37
N VAL A 310 -2.23 6.29 -14.36
CA VAL A 310 -1.61 5.71 -15.58
C VAL A 310 -2.65 5.02 -16.45
N VAL A 311 -3.58 4.27 -15.86
CA VAL A 311 -4.55 3.43 -16.60
C VAL A 311 -5.83 4.21 -16.97
N MET A 312 -6.27 5.12 -16.12
CA MET A 312 -7.46 5.97 -16.30
C MET A 312 -7.08 7.46 -16.19
N PRO A 313 -6.38 8.01 -17.21
CA PRO A 313 -5.90 9.39 -17.14
C PRO A 313 -7.06 10.40 -17.10
N GLU A 314 -8.14 10.13 -17.85
CA GLU A 314 -9.39 10.89 -17.79
C GLU A 314 -10.43 10.22 -16.88
N PRO A 315 -11.22 11.00 -16.12
CA PRO A 315 -12.37 10.49 -15.39
C PRO A 315 -13.52 10.15 -16.36
N PRO A 316 -14.44 9.23 -15.97
CA PRO A 316 -15.64 8.95 -16.74
C PRO A 316 -16.56 10.19 -16.78
N ALA A 317 -16.84 10.70 -17.98
CA ALA A 317 -17.71 11.84 -18.19
C ALA A 317 -18.47 11.70 -19.52
N GLU A 318 -19.80 11.76 -19.47
CA GLU A 318 -20.69 11.67 -20.64
C GLU A 318 -21.31 13.03 -21.01
N SER A 319 -21.43 13.95 -20.05
CA SER A 319 -22.06 15.27 -20.24
C SER A 319 -21.55 16.29 -19.24
N LEU A 320 -21.76 17.58 -19.51
CA LEU A 320 -21.42 18.65 -18.55
C LEU A 320 -22.23 18.56 -17.25
N ALA A 321 -23.46 18.03 -17.30
CA ALA A 321 -24.27 17.76 -16.11
C ALA A 321 -23.59 16.72 -15.20
N CYS A 322 -23.12 15.61 -15.80
CA CYS A 322 -22.36 14.57 -15.09
C CYS A 322 -21.10 15.13 -14.42
N VAL A 323 -20.37 16.04 -15.08
CA VAL A 323 -19.17 16.66 -14.51
C VAL A 323 -19.51 17.54 -13.30
N ARG A 324 -20.60 18.32 -13.36
CA ARG A 324 -21.08 19.12 -12.22
C ARG A 324 -21.50 18.24 -11.05
N GLY A 325 -22.20 17.14 -11.32
CA GLY A 325 -22.57 16.16 -10.30
C GLY A 325 -21.36 15.50 -9.66
N ALA A 326 -20.37 15.08 -10.45
CA ALA A 326 -19.10 14.54 -9.96
C ALA A 326 -18.35 15.54 -9.06
N ALA A 327 -18.35 16.83 -9.40
CA ALA A 327 -17.75 17.86 -8.54
C ALA A 327 -18.44 17.98 -7.17
N LYS A 328 -19.78 17.85 -7.12
CA LYS A 328 -20.54 17.81 -5.87
C LYS A 328 -20.19 16.56 -5.05
N VAL A 329 -20.14 15.39 -5.69
CA VAL A 329 -19.70 14.13 -5.05
C VAL A 329 -18.29 14.28 -4.47
N LYS A 330 -17.35 14.84 -5.24
CA LYS A 330 -15.97 15.05 -4.80
C LYS A 330 -15.88 15.88 -3.52
N ARG A 331 -16.63 16.98 -3.44
CA ARG A 331 -16.65 17.86 -2.26
C ARG A 331 -17.06 17.10 -0.99
N LEU A 332 -17.95 16.13 -1.11
CA LEU A 332 -18.39 15.28 0.00
C LEU A 332 -17.45 14.08 0.23
N ALA A 333 -16.92 13.47 -0.84
CA ALA A 333 -16.10 12.26 -0.77
C ALA A 333 -14.69 12.50 -0.18
N ILE A 334 -14.14 13.71 -0.31
CA ILE A 334 -12.84 14.06 0.29
C ILE A 334 -12.88 13.99 1.83
N PRO A 335 -13.74 14.75 2.55
CA PRO A 335 -13.78 14.70 4.00
C PRO A 335 -14.17 13.31 4.52
N VAL A 336 -15.09 12.61 3.84
CA VAL A 336 -15.42 11.21 4.17
C VAL A 336 -14.19 10.30 4.02
N GLY A 337 -13.39 10.48 2.98
CA GLY A 337 -12.17 9.69 2.76
C GLY A 337 -11.11 9.94 3.84
N ILE A 338 -10.98 11.19 4.30
CA ILE A 338 -10.12 11.55 5.42
C ILE A 338 -10.61 10.87 6.70
N LEU A 339 -11.90 10.91 6.99
CA LEU A 339 -12.49 10.24 8.15
C LEU A 339 -12.24 8.72 8.11
N VAL A 340 -12.44 8.06 6.96
CA VAL A 340 -12.09 6.63 6.77
C VAL A 340 -10.62 6.37 7.09
N GLY A 341 -9.72 7.24 6.64
CA GLY A 341 -8.29 7.15 6.96
C GLY A 341 -8.01 7.28 8.46
N ILE A 342 -8.61 8.26 9.13
CA ILE A 342 -8.47 8.47 10.58
C ILE A 342 -8.98 7.26 11.36
N THR A 343 -10.15 6.72 10.99
CA THR A 343 -10.73 5.52 11.60
C THR A 343 -9.84 4.29 11.41
N ALA A 344 -9.22 4.13 10.24
CA ALA A 344 -8.28 3.04 10.01
C ALA A 344 -7.02 3.18 10.89
N ILE A 345 -6.51 4.41 11.06
CA ILE A 345 -5.35 4.70 11.92
C ILE A 345 -5.68 4.48 13.40
N SER A 346 -6.87 4.87 13.87
CA SER A 346 -7.28 4.62 15.26
C SER A 346 -7.33 3.13 15.60
N GLY A 347 -7.63 2.27 14.62
CA GLY A 347 -7.52 0.81 14.76
C GLY A 347 -6.11 0.32 15.09
N ALA A 348 -5.06 1.02 14.65
CA ALA A 348 -3.68 0.70 15.01
C ALA A 348 -3.40 0.94 16.51
N PHE A 349 -4.02 1.96 17.10
CA PHE A 349 -3.94 2.21 18.54
C PHE A 349 -4.74 1.18 19.33
N VAL A 350 -5.92 0.74 18.82
CA VAL A 350 -6.67 -0.36 19.43
C VAL A 350 -5.83 -1.64 19.46
N ALA A 351 -5.22 -1.99 18.34
CA ALA A 351 -4.33 -3.15 18.26
C ALA A 351 -3.09 -2.96 19.15
N GLY A 352 -2.45 -1.78 19.14
CA GLY A 352 -1.24 -1.49 19.91
C GLY A 352 -1.44 -1.59 21.41
N ASN A 353 -2.59 -1.16 21.93
CA ASN A 353 -2.94 -1.23 23.34
C ASN A 353 -3.61 -2.55 23.75
N ASP A 354 -3.80 -3.48 22.81
CA ASP A 354 -4.64 -4.69 22.98
C ASP A 354 -6.08 -4.37 23.43
N ALA A 355 -6.57 -3.16 23.14
CA ALA A 355 -7.84 -2.64 23.59
C ALA A 355 -9.06 -3.36 22.99
N GLY A 356 -8.87 -4.15 21.94
CA GLY A 356 -9.94 -5.00 21.37
C GLY A 356 -10.47 -6.06 22.34
N ARG A 357 -9.75 -6.36 23.44
CA ARG A 357 -10.13 -7.35 24.47
C ARG A 357 -10.64 -6.72 25.78
N ALA A 358 -10.76 -5.39 25.85
CA ALA A 358 -11.14 -4.72 27.09
C ALA A 358 -12.64 -4.82 27.36
N PHE A 359 -13.47 -4.36 26.43
CA PHE A 359 -14.92 -4.48 26.51
C PHE A 359 -15.43 -5.26 25.30
N ASN A 360 -15.89 -6.50 25.48
CA ASN A 360 -16.33 -7.37 24.38
C ASN A 360 -17.86 -7.44 24.23
N THR A 361 -18.57 -6.39 24.67
CA THR A 361 -20.00 -6.17 24.39
C THR A 361 -20.19 -5.02 23.39
N PHE A 362 -21.36 -4.99 22.74
CA PHE A 362 -21.78 -3.94 21.81
C PHE A 362 -23.31 -3.79 21.84
N PRO A 363 -23.90 -2.58 21.79
CA PRO A 363 -23.24 -1.28 21.61
C PRO A 363 -22.60 -0.70 22.87
N LYS A 364 -23.02 -1.18 24.05
CA LYS A 364 -22.43 -0.81 25.35
C LYS A 364 -21.00 -1.33 25.52
N MET A 365 -20.29 -0.80 26.51
CA MET A 365 -18.95 -1.23 26.95
C MET A 365 -19.08 -1.81 28.36
N GLY A 366 -19.31 -3.13 28.45
CA GLY A 366 -19.80 -3.75 29.68
C GLY A 366 -21.27 -3.37 29.91
N ASP A 367 -21.59 -2.93 31.12
CA ASP A 367 -22.95 -2.51 31.52
C ASP A 367 -23.24 -1.03 31.21
N THR A 368 -22.19 -0.24 30.95
CA THR A 368 -22.27 1.21 30.70
C THR A 368 -22.06 1.56 29.23
N TRP A 369 -22.47 2.77 28.82
CA TRP A 369 -22.21 3.29 27.47
C TRP A 369 -20.82 3.89 27.34
N ILE A 370 -20.35 4.52 28.42
CA ILE A 370 -19.05 5.16 28.54
C ILE A 370 -18.45 4.64 29.86
N PRO A 371 -17.29 3.97 29.83
CA PRO A 371 -16.61 3.55 31.05
C PRO A 371 -16.16 4.74 31.91
N ASP A 372 -16.09 4.56 33.24
CA ASP A 372 -15.75 5.65 34.17
C ASP A 372 -14.27 6.04 34.11
N ASP A 373 -13.41 5.14 33.63
CA ASP A 373 -11.96 5.30 33.60
C ASP A 373 -11.45 6.06 32.36
N ILE A 374 -12.33 6.56 31.49
CA ILE A 374 -11.95 7.20 30.22
C ILE A 374 -11.16 8.51 30.36
N PHE A 375 -11.00 9.06 31.56
CA PHE A 375 -10.18 10.25 31.84
C PHE A 375 -9.18 10.02 32.98
N SER A 376 -8.94 8.76 33.35
CA SER A 376 -8.10 8.37 34.48
C SER A 376 -6.61 8.64 34.25
N MET A 377 -6.13 8.62 33.00
CA MET A 377 -4.72 8.82 32.68
C MET A 377 -4.39 10.31 32.46
N LYS A 378 -3.26 10.76 33.01
CA LYS A 378 -2.70 12.10 32.80
C LYS A 378 -1.35 12.03 32.06
N PRO A 379 -1.04 12.98 31.17
CA PRO A 379 -1.91 14.05 30.67
C PRO A 379 -3.04 13.51 29.78
N LEU A 380 -4.13 14.28 29.63
CA LEU A 380 -5.33 13.83 28.86
C LEU A 380 -5.01 13.49 27.40
N ILE A 381 -4.02 14.16 26.80
CA ILE A 381 -3.58 13.81 25.44
C ILE A 381 -3.07 12.36 25.37
N ARG A 382 -2.36 11.89 26.39
CA ARG A 382 -1.84 10.52 26.49
C ARG A 382 -2.98 9.52 26.65
N ASN A 383 -3.98 9.90 27.45
CA ASN A 383 -5.17 9.09 27.68
C ASN A 383 -5.88 8.72 26.37
N CYS A 384 -6.05 9.64 25.42
CA CYS A 384 -6.67 9.35 24.12
C CYS A 384 -5.93 8.29 23.28
N PHE A 385 -4.64 8.01 23.54
CA PHE A 385 -3.84 7.08 22.75
C PHE A 385 -3.34 5.85 23.52
N GLU A 386 -3.35 5.89 24.85
CA GLU A 386 -2.79 4.85 25.71
C GLU A 386 -3.79 4.29 26.74
N ASN A 387 -4.89 5.00 27.03
CA ASN A 387 -5.93 4.43 27.89
C ASN A 387 -6.74 3.43 27.07
N THR A 388 -6.72 2.16 27.49
CA THR A 388 -7.37 1.05 26.80
C THR A 388 -8.86 1.31 26.56
N SER A 389 -9.58 1.79 27.58
CA SER A 389 -11.02 2.06 27.52
C SER A 389 -11.32 3.23 26.57
N THR A 390 -10.56 4.32 26.68
CA THR A 390 -10.70 5.50 25.81
C THR A 390 -10.39 5.16 24.36
N VAL A 391 -9.28 4.48 24.08
CA VAL A 391 -8.87 4.11 22.71
C VAL A 391 -9.92 3.21 22.05
N GLN A 392 -10.51 2.27 22.81
CA GLN A 392 -11.56 1.42 22.28
C GLN A 392 -12.85 2.21 22.00
N LEU A 393 -13.25 3.11 22.90
CA LEU A 393 -14.41 3.99 22.73
C LEU A 393 -14.25 4.91 21.52
N ASP A 394 -13.10 5.58 21.41
CA ASP A 394 -12.78 6.49 20.30
C ASP A 394 -12.89 5.79 18.95
N HIS A 395 -12.35 4.57 18.84
CA HIS A 395 -12.46 3.79 17.62
C HIS A 395 -13.91 3.39 17.29
N ARG A 396 -14.72 3.02 18.30
CA ARG A 396 -16.16 2.74 18.11
C ARG A 396 -16.91 3.97 17.59
N ILE A 397 -16.66 5.14 18.17
CA ILE A 397 -17.28 6.41 17.74
C ILE A 397 -16.85 6.77 16.32
N LEU A 398 -15.55 6.64 16.01
CA LEU A 398 -15.04 6.89 14.66
C LEU A 398 -15.64 5.92 13.63
N ALA A 399 -15.80 4.64 13.97
CA ALA A 399 -16.41 3.65 13.09
C ALA A 399 -17.88 3.95 12.79
N THR A 400 -18.68 4.29 13.81
CA THR A 400 -20.10 4.66 13.62
C THR A 400 -20.25 5.97 12.86
N ALA A 401 -19.44 6.98 13.17
CA ALA A 401 -19.40 8.24 12.42
C ALA A 401 -19.01 8.02 10.95
N THR A 402 -18.05 7.12 10.68
CA THR A 402 -17.63 6.77 9.32
C THR A 402 -18.77 6.12 8.53
N LEU A 403 -19.49 5.16 9.13
CA LEU A 403 -20.64 4.52 8.50
C LEU A 403 -21.75 5.52 8.22
N ALA A 404 -22.06 6.40 9.18
CA ALA A 404 -23.05 7.46 9.01
C ALA A 404 -22.65 8.45 7.90
N ALA A 405 -21.38 8.86 7.84
CA ALA A 405 -20.88 9.78 6.82
C ALA A 405 -20.92 9.17 5.41
N ILE A 406 -20.57 7.89 5.25
CA ILE A 406 -20.69 7.17 3.98
C ILE A 406 -22.16 6.98 3.60
N GLY A 407 -23.03 6.66 4.56
CA GLY A 407 -24.48 6.60 4.36
C GLY A 407 -25.06 7.94 3.90
N GLY A 408 -24.65 9.04 4.53
CA GLY A 408 -25.02 10.40 4.14
C GLY A 408 -24.52 10.78 2.74
N LEU A 409 -23.29 10.40 2.38
CA LEU A 409 -22.77 10.54 1.02
C LEU A 409 -23.62 9.76 0.00
N TRP A 410 -23.96 8.51 0.30
CA TRP A 410 -24.78 7.67 -0.57
C TRP A 410 -26.20 8.24 -0.74
N LEU A 411 -26.87 8.65 0.34
CA LEU A 411 -28.22 9.22 0.30
C LEU A 411 -28.25 10.57 -0.44
N SER A 412 -27.31 11.47 -0.14
CA SER A 412 -27.26 12.83 -0.75
C SER A 412 -26.95 12.84 -2.25
N THR A 413 -26.48 11.71 -2.80
CA THR A 413 -26.08 11.58 -4.20
C THR A 413 -27.07 10.80 -5.06
N ARG A 414 -28.16 10.26 -4.48
CA ARG A 414 -29.19 9.47 -5.19
C ARG A 414 -29.81 10.20 -6.39
N LYS A 415 -30.04 11.50 -6.25
CA LYS A 415 -30.68 12.36 -7.27
C LYS A 415 -29.67 13.20 -8.08
N VAL A 416 -28.38 12.99 -7.89
CA VAL A 416 -27.34 13.75 -8.61
C VAL A 416 -27.06 13.07 -9.95
N ASP A 417 -27.05 13.85 -11.02
CA ASP A 417 -26.65 13.40 -12.36
C ASP A 417 -25.16 13.10 -12.38
N MET A 418 -24.82 11.82 -12.59
CA MET A 418 -23.44 11.35 -12.67
C MET A 418 -23.38 10.08 -13.49
N HIS A 419 -22.18 9.76 -13.95
CA HIS A 419 -21.90 8.55 -14.70
C HIS A 419 -22.33 7.30 -13.89
N PRO A 420 -23.00 6.31 -14.49
CA PRO A 420 -23.50 5.12 -13.78
C PRO A 420 -22.42 4.40 -12.96
N ALA A 421 -21.20 4.31 -13.48
CA ALA A 421 -20.06 3.71 -12.75
C ALA A 421 -19.76 4.42 -11.42
N VAL A 422 -19.85 5.76 -11.35
CA VAL A 422 -19.64 6.51 -10.10
C VAL A 422 -20.77 6.21 -9.12
N ARG A 423 -22.02 6.16 -9.59
CA ARG A 423 -23.18 5.82 -8.76
C ARG A 423 -23.06 4.41 -8.17
N HIS A 424 -22.69 3.42 -8.98
CA HIS A 424 -22.42 2.06 -8.51
C HIS A 424 -21.30 2.04 -7.47
N LEU A 425 -20.21 2.77 -7.71
CA LEU A 425 -19.07 2.83 -6.81
C LEU A 425 -19.42 3.42 -5.44
N ILE A 426 -20.27 4.47 -5.37
CA ILE A 426 -20.77 5.01 -4.10
C ILE A 426 -21.60 3.93 -3.36
N GLY A 427 -22.47 3.20 -4.07
CA GLY A 427 -23.22 2.09 -3.50
C GLY A 427 -22.34 0.95 -2.98
N SER A 428 -21.32 0.55 -3.75
CA SER A 428 -20.34 -0.45 -3.31
C SER A 428 -19.50 0.01 -2.12
N THR A 429 -19.19 1.31 -2.05
CA THR A 429 -18.50 1.91 -0.89
C THR A 429 -19.35 1.80 0.37
N MET A 430 -20.66 2.08 0.27
CA MET A 430 -21.60 1.86 1.38
C MET A 430 -21.67 0.39 1.79
N GLY A 431 -21.77 -0.53 0.82
CA GLY A 431 -21.76 -1.97 1.11
C GLY A 431 -20.48 -2.44 1.81
N MET A 432 -19.32 -1.97 1.37
CA MET A 432 -18.03 -2.26 2.01
C MET A 432 -17.93 -1.63 3.41
N ALA A 433 -18.48 -0.44 3.63
CA ALA A 433 -18.52 0.20 4.94
C ALA A 433 -19.37 -0.60 5.94
N SER A 434 -20.54 -1.07 5.51
CA SER A 434 -21.38 -1.97 6.31
C SER A 434 -20.63 -3.26 6.66
N LEU A 435 -20.00 -3.90 5.67
CA LEU A 435 -19.19 -5.10 5.90
C LEU A 435 -18.06 -4.83 6.90
N GLN A 436 -17.39 -3.68 6.80
CA GLN A 436 -16.29 -3.33 7.68
C GLN A 436 -16.73 -3.16 9.14
N VAL A 437 -17.86 -2.51 9.36
CA VAL A 437 -18.45 -2.37 10.71
C VAL A 437 -18.89 -3.72 11.25
N THR A 438 -19.53 -4.57 10.42
CA THR A 438 -19.89 -5.94 10.81
C THR A 438 -18.64 -6.74 11.21
N LEU A 439 -17.57 -6.70 10.41
CA LEU A 439 -16.29 -7.36 10.75
C LEU A 439 -15.71 -6.84 12.07
N GLY A 440 -15.80 -5.53 12.33
CA GLY A 440 -15.32 -4.92 13.57
C GLY A 440 -16.10 -5.40 14.78
N ILE A 441 -17.44 -5.40 14.69
CA ILE A 441 -18.33 -5.91 15.75
C ILE A 441 -18.11 -7.41 15.96
N SER A 442 -18.00 -8.21 14.91
CA SER A 442 -17.71 -9.65 15.05
C SER A 442 -16.35 -9.90 15.69
N THR A 443 -15.31 -9.15 15.28
CA THR A 443 -13.97 -9.24 15.90
C THR A 443 -14.04 -8.95 17.40
N LEU A 444 -14.79 -7.91 17.77
CA LEU A 444 -15.01 -7.50 19.15
C LEU A 444 -15.75 -8.56 19.96
N LEU A 445 -16.91 -9.03 19.50
CA LEU A 445 -17.74 -9.98 20.25
C LEU A 445 -17.07 -11.36 20.39
N SER A 446 -16.16 -11.72 19.47
CA SER A 446 -15.44 -12.99 19.49
C SER A 446 -14.06 -12.93 20.14
N TYR A 447 -13.75 -11.88 20.91
CA TYR A 447 -12.47 -11.72 21.64
C TYR A 447 -11.22 -11.66 20.74
N VAL A 448 -11.35 -11.01 19.57
CA VAL A 448 -10.26 -10.74 18.62
C VAL A 448 -9.56 -12.01 18.12
N PRO A 449 -10.28 -12.94 17.46
CA PRO A 449 -9.62 -14.08 16.84
C PRO A 449 -8.78 -13.59 15.66
N VAL A 450 -7.61 -14.20 15.44
CA VAL A 450 -6.62 -13.75 14.46
C VAL A 450 -7.22 -13.59 13.06
N SER A 451 -8.10 -14.51 12.66
CA SER A 451 -8.79 -14.48 11.37
C SER A 451 -9.69 -13.25 11.20
N LEU A 452 -10.55 -12.94 12.18
CA LEU A 452 -11.45 -11.78 12.12
C LEU A 452 -10.68 -10.47 12.25
N GLY A 453 -9.71 -10.38 13.17
CA GLY A 453 -8.87 -9.18 13.32
C GLY A 453 -8.09 -8.87 12.03
N THR A 454 -7.52 -9.88 11.40
CA THR A 454 -6.82 -9.74 10.12
C THR A 454 -7.79 -9.37 8.98
N ALA A 455 -8.97 -10.00 8.93
CA ALA A 455 -10.00 -9.68 7.95
C ALA A 455 -10.53 -8.24 8.11
N HIS A 456 -10.69 -7.77 9.34
CA HIS A 456 -11.08 -6.39 9.65
C HIS A 456 -10.01 -5.39 9.20
N GLN A 457 -8.72 -5.70 9.42
CA GLN A 457 -7.62 -4.88 8.90
C GLN A 457 -7.57 -4.84 7.36
N ALA A 458 -7.77 -5.99 6.71
CA ALA A 458 -7.86 -6.08 5.25
C ALA A 458 -9.07 -5.31 4.71
N GLY A 459 -10.21 -5.38 5.40
CA GLY A 459 -11.43 -4.65 5.09
C GLY A 459 -11.25 -3.14 5.23
N ALA A 460 -10.52 -2.66 6.23
CA ALA A 460 -10.22 -1.23 6.40
C ALA A 460 -9.45 -0.68 5.18
N LEU A 461 -8.40 -1.39 4.75
CA LEU A 461 -7.63 -1.01 3.56
C LEU A 461 -8.47 -1.12 2.28
N SER A 462 -9.36 -2.11 2.21
CA SER A 462 -10.30 -2.26 1.10
C SER A 462 -11.27 -1.07 1.03
N LEU A 463 -11.88 -0.67 2.15
CA LEU A 463 -12.76 0.50 2.21
C LEU A 463 -12.02 1.78 1.80
N LEU A 464 -10.78 1.95 2.24
CA LEU A 464 -9.93 3.05 1.80
C LEU A 464 -9.67 3.00 0.28
N THR A 465 -9.48 1.81 -0.28
CA THR A 465 -9.34 1.59 -1.73
C THR A 465 -10.57 2.07 -2.51
N PHE A 466 -11.77 1.74 -2.03
CA PHE A 466 -13.04 2.24 -2.60
C PHE A 466 -13.11 3.77 -2.56
N MET A 467 -12.72 4.39 -1.44
CA MET A 467 -12.70 5.85 -1.32
C MET A 467 -11.68 6.52 -2.25
N ILE A 468 -10.51 5.92 -2.45
CA ILE A 468 -9.49 6.43 -3.38
C ILE A 468 -10.00 6.32 -4.82
N LEU A 469 -10.57 5.18 -5.20
CA LEU A 469 -11.16 4.97 -6.52
C LEU A 469 -12.30 5.97 -6.78
N LEU A 470 -13.15 6.21 -5.76
CA LEU A 470 -14.23 7.18 -5.86
C LEU A 470 -13.68 8.58 -6.09
N ASN A 471 -12.75 9.03 -5.25
CA ASN A 471 -12.12 10.35 -5.39
C ASN A 471 -11.35 10.51 -6.72
N HIS A 472 -10.79 9.43 -7.27
CA HIS A 472 -10.09 9.44 -8.56
C HIS A 472 -11.06 9.55 -9.75
N THR A 473 -12.19 8.85 -9.70
CA THR A 473 -13.20 8.85 -10.78
C THR A 473 -14.01 10.13 -10.84
N VAL A 474 -14.08 10.90 -9.75
CA VAL A 474 -14.76 12.21 -9.70
C VAL A 474 -13.81 13.41 -9.86
N ARG A 475 -12.58 13.17 -10.34
CA ARG A 475 -11.64 14.26 -10.67
C ARG A 475 -12.22 15.17 -11.75
N ARG A 476 -11.69 16.39 -11.83
CA ARG A 476 -12.03 17.31 -12.93
C ARG A 476 -11.44 16.74 -14.24
N PRO A 477 -12.24 16.59 -15.31
CA PRO A 477 -11.74 16.21 -16.63
C PRO A 477 -10.75 17.23 -17.20
N SER A 478 -9.94 16.83 -18.17
CA SER A 478 -9.06 17.78 -18.88
C SER A 478 -9.86 18.86 -19.62
N PRO A 479 -9.26 20.05 -19.87
CA PRO A 479 -9.89 21.08 -20.71
C PRO A 479 -10.28 20.58 -22.10
N SER A 480 -9.47 19.69 -22.70
CA SER A 480 -9.79 19.05 -23.98
C SER A 480 -11.04 18.20 -23.91
N LEU A 481 -11.19 17.36 -22.88
CA LEU A 481 -12.39 16.53 -22.72
C LEU A 481 -13.62 17.41 -22.48
N LEU A 482 -13.52 18.44 -21.63
CA LEU A 482 -14.62 19.36 -21.36
C LEU A 482 -15.16 20.05 -22.62
N LYS A 483 -14.29 20.45 -23.56
CA LYS A 483 -14.68 21.07 -24.83
C LYS A 483 -15.48 20.12 -25.76
N THR A 484 -15.31 18.81 -25.59
CA THR A 484 -15.99 17.79 -26.41
C THR A 484 -17.32 17.32 -25.83
N LEU A 485 -17.61 17.64 -24.56
CA LEU A 485 -18.80 17.13 -23.88
C LEU A 485 -20.07 17.91 -24.27
N PRO A 486 -21.20 17.20 -24.46
CA PRO A 486 -22.47 17.85 -24.73
C PRO A 486 -22.92 18.68 -23.51
N SER A 487 -23.45 19.88 -23.78
CA SER A 487 -23.98 20.79 -22.76
C SER A 487 -25.38 20.39 -22.27
N VAL A 488 -26.11 19.60 -23.07
CA VAL A 488 -27.50 19.20 -22.83
C VAL A 488 -27.58 17.69 -22.59
N ALA A 489 -28.18 17.29 -21.47
CA ALA A 489 -28.60 15.91 -21.26
C ALA A 489 -29.73 15.60 -22.24
N LYS A 490 -29.63 14.50 -23.00
CA LYS A 490 -30.75 14.00 -23.79
C LYS A 490 -31.96 13.84 -22.85
N MET A 491 -33.01 14.63 -23.08
CA MET A 491 -34.37 14.20 -22.79
C MET A 491 -34.71 13.14 -23.83
N VAL A 492 -34.67 11.87 -23.44
CA VAL A 492 -35.46 10.79 -24.06
C VAL A 492 -35.90 9.85 -22.95
#